data_AF-A0A8B9W7G0-F1
#
_entry.id   AF-A0A8B9W7G0-F1
#
_cell.length_a   1.000
_cell.length_b   1.000
_cell.length_c   1.000
_cell.angle_alpha   90.00
_cell.angle_beta   90.00
_cell.angle_gamma   90.00
#
_symmetry.space_group_name_H-M   'P 1'
#
loop_
_entity.id
_entity.type
_entity.pdbx_description
1 polymer ?
#
loop_
_entity_poly.entity_id
_entity_poly.type
_entity_poly.pdbx_seq_one_letter_code
_entity_poly.pdbx_strand_id
1 'polypeptide(L)'
;MTTETFVKDIKPGLKNLNLIFIVLETGRVTKTKDGHEVRTCKVADKTGSINISVWDDVGNLIQPGDIIRLTKGYASVFKGCLTLYTGRGGDLQKIGEFCMVYSEVPNFSEPNPEYSAQQAPNKTVQNDSGPAAPQPPTGPPATSPASESQNGNGLSAPPGSGGGPHPPHTPSHPPSTRITRSQPNHTAAGPPGPSSNPVSNGKETRRSSKR
;
A
#
# COMPACT_ATOMS: atom_id res chain seq x y z
N MET A 1 -2.25 20.81 21.68
CA MET A 1 -2.63 19.38 21.60
C MET A 1 -2.55 18.99 20.14
N THR A 2 -1.65 18.08 19.76
CA THR A 2 -1.66 17.51 18.41
C THR A 2 -2.84 16.57 18.31
N THR A 3 -3.78 16.87 17.41
CA THR A 3 -4.92 16.00 17.12
C THR A 3 -4.40 14.72 16.47
N GLU A 4 -4.62 13.57 17.12
CA GLU A 4 -4.29 12.27 16.54
C GLU A 4 -5.30 11.95 15.41
N THR A 5 -4.77 11.60 14.25
CA THR A 5 -5.54 11.22 13.05
C THR A 5 -5.79 9.72 13.08
N PHE A 6 -7.01 9.27 12.79
CA PHE A 6 -7.30 7.85 12.66
C PHE A 6 -7.06 7.35 11.24
N VAL A 7 -6.84 6.04 11.11
CA VAL A 7 -6.60 5.38 9.82
C VAL A 7 -7.72 5.67 8.82
N LYS A 8 -8.98 5.66 9.27
CA LYS A 8 -10.15 5.95 8.41
C LYS A 8 -10.18 7.35 7.79
N ASP A 9 -9.50 8.31 8.41
CA ASP A 9 -9.50 9.70 7.98
C ASP A 9 -8.40 9.98 6.93
N ILE A 10 -7.55 8.98 6.66
CA ILE A 10 -6.46 9.10 5.70
C ILE A 10 -6.99 9.06 4.26
N LYS A 11 -6.53 10.01 3.46
CA LYS A 11 -6.79 10.12 2.02
C LYS A 11 -5.49 10.38 1.25
N PRO A 12 -5.41 10.04 -0.04
CA PRO A 12 -4.25 10.36 -0.86
C PRO A 12 -3.90 11.85 -0.81
N GLY A 13 -2.62 12.17 -0.70
CA GLY A 13 -2.11 13.55 -0.71
C GLY A 13 -2.09 14.24 0.65
N LEU A 14 -2.70 13.67 1.70
CA LEU A 14 -2.61 14.22 3.04
C LEU A 14 -1.17 14.16 3.58
N LYS A 15 -0.77 15.21 4.31
CA LYS A 15 0.56 15.40 4.90
C LYS A 15 0.42 15.83 6.35
N ASN A 16 1.54 15.86 7.08
CA ASN A 16 1.58 16.22 8.51
C ASN A 16 0.69 15.30 9.36
N LEU A 17 0.54 14.05 8.94
CA LEU A 17 -0.26 13.05 9.64
C LEU A 17 0.45 12.65 10.93
N ASN A 18 -0.28 12.69 12.05
CA ASN A 18 0.19 12.18 13.33
C ASN A 18 -0.79 11.10 13.78
N LEU A 19 -0.30 9.87 13.94
CA LEU A 19 -1.14 8.72 14.27
C LEU A 19 -0.39 7.72 15.15
N ILE A 20 -1.17 6.97 15.92
CA ILE A 20 -0.71 5.80 16.66
C ILE A 20 -1.38 4.58 16.05
N PHE A 21 -0.62 3.53 15.80
CA PHE A 21 -1.11 2.27 15.25
C PHE A 21 -0.34 1.10 15.84
N ILE A 22 -0.95 -0.09 15.75
CA ILE A 22 -0.29 -1.36 16.01
C ILE A 22 0.11 -2.03 14.69
N VAL A 23 1.28 -2.65 14.66
CA VAL A 23 1.76 -3.42 13.52
C VAL A 23 1.15 -4.80 13.54
N LEU A 24 0.50 -5.19 12.44
CA LEU A 24 -0.12 -6.51 12.29
C LEU A 24 0.82 -7.48 11.58
N GLU A 25 1.39 -7.04 10.46
CA GLU A 25 2.24 -7.88 9.61
C GLU A 25 3.43 -7.08 9.09
N THR A 26 4.58 -7.75 8.97
CA THR A 26 5.77 -7.18 8.33
C THR A 26 6.04 -7.90 7.02
N GLY A 27 6.01 -7.15 5.91
CA GLY A 27 6.27 -7.69 4.59
C GLY A 27 7.74 -8.00 4.33
N ARG A 28 7.98 -8.61 3.17
CA ARG A 28 9.35 -8.88 2.67
C ARG A 28 10.08 -7.58 2.40
N VAL A 29 11.38 -7.58 2.71
CA VAL A 29 12.29 -6.50 2.33
C VAL A 29 12.56 -6.59 0.83
N THR A 30 12.48 -5.45 0.16
CA THR A 30 12.85 -5.28 -1.24
C THR A 30 13.94 -4.23 -1.34
N LYS A 31 14.89 -4.40 -2.27
CA LYS A 31 15.93 -3.42 -2.53
C LYS A 31 15.59 -2.59 -3.75
N THR A 32 15.73 -1.28 -3.63
CA THR A 32 15.61 -0.35 -4.75
C THR A 32 16.92 -0.34 -5.56
N LYS A 33 16.90 0.28 -6.75
CA LYS A 33 18.04 0.29 -7.68
C LYS A 33 19.26 1.03 -7.12
N ASP A 34 19.01 1.99 -6.26
CA ASP A 34 19.96 2.81 -5.50
C ASP A 34 20.43 2.15 -4.19
N GLY A 35 19.96 0.95 -3.88
CA GLY A 35 20.46 0.12 -2.78
C GLY A 35 19.72 0.30 -1.45
N HIS A 36 18.72 1.17 -1.39
CA HIS A 36 17.88 1.33 -0.20
C HIS A 36 16.97 0.12 0.01
N GLU A 37 16.75 -0.24 1.26
CA GLU A 37 15.82 -1.30 1.65
C GLU A 37 14.45 -0.68 1.91
N VAL A 38 13.39 -1.29 1.37
CA VAL A 38 12.02 -0.89 1.65
C VAL A 38 11.18 -2.11 1.94
N ARG A 39 10.35 -2.01 2.97
CA ARG A 39 9.37 -3.04 3.32
C ARG A 39 8.00 -2.42 3.56
N THR A 40 6.97 -3.16 3.19
CA THR A 40 5.58 -2.79 3.46
C THR A 40 5.11 -3.52 4.72
N CYS A 41 4.57 -2.79 5.69
CA CYS A 41 3.95 -3.35 6.87
C CYS A 41 2.44 -3.07 6.85
N LYS A 42 1.62 -4.03 7.29
CA LYS A 42 0.20 -3.81 7.57
C LYS A 42 0.08 -3.30 8.99
N VAL A 43 -0.56 -2.15 9.16
CA VAL A 43 -0.78 -1.52 10.47
C VAL A 43 -2.25 -1.19 10.66
N ALA A 44 -2.70 -1.08 11.90
CA ALA A 44 -4.10 -0.82 12.20
C ALA A 44 -4.31 0.04 13.44
N ASP A 45 -5.47 0.67 13.49
CA ASP A 45 -6.05 1.25 14.70
C ASP A 45 -7.49 0.74 14.86
N LYS A 46 -8.24 1.27 15.83
CA LYS A 46 -9.65 0.89 16.05
C LYS A 46 -10.60 1.14 14.87
N THR A 47 -10.16 1.84 13.83
CA THR A 47 -10.97 2.29 12.70
C THR A 47 -10.71 1.53 11.40
N GLY A 48 -9.64 0.74 11.32
CA GLY A 48 -9.30 -0.10 10.18
C GLY A 48 -7.80 -0.28 10.02
N SER A 49 -7.39 -0.90 8.90
CA SER A 49 -5.98 -1.15 8.59
C SER A 49 -5.51 -0.39 7.35
N ILE A 50 -4.21 -0.12 7.29
CA ILE A 50 -3.52 0.50 6.16
C ILE A 50 -2.10 -0.03 6.04
N ASN A 51 -1.53 0.01 4.84
CA ASN A 51 -0.13 -0.29 4.56
C ASN A 51 0.73 0.94 4.84
N ILE A 52 1.87 0.73 5.48
CA ILE A 52 2.96 1.71 5.59
C ILE A 52 4.21 1.17 4.90
N SER A 53 4.88 1.99 4.11
CA SER A 53 6.20 1.66 3.55
C SER A 53 7.29 2.30 4.38
N VAL A 54 8.18 1.47 4.92
CA VAL A 54 9.26 1.90 5.81
C VAL A 54 10.60 1.58 5.15
N TRP A 55 11.53 2.52 5.26
CA TRP A 55 12.81 2.49 4.59
C TRP A 55 13.95 2.19 5.55
N ASP A 56 14.99 1.56 5.00
CA ASP A 56 16.29 1.30 5.61
C ASP A 56 16.18 0.60 6.98
N ASP A 57 17.11 0.91 7.88
CA ASP A 57 17.27 0.23 9.18
C ASP A 57 15.99 0.30 10.04
N VAL A 58 15.23 1.38 9.95
CA VAL A 58 13.96 1.53 10.70
C VAL A 58 12.98 0.43 10.31
N GLY A 59 12.95 0.02 9.04
CA GLY A 59 12.11 -1.09 8.59
C GLY A 59 12.51 -2.42 9.24
N ASN A 60 13.81 -2.64 9.47
CA ASN A 60 14.33 -3.88 10.03
C ASN A 60 14.07 -4.01 11.54
N LEU A 61 13.87 -2.89 12.24
CA LEU A 61 13.59 -2.87 13.68
C LEU A 61 12.11 -3.15 14.02
N ILE A 62 11.19 -2.95 13.07
CA ILE A 62 9.75 -3.10 13.29
C ILE A 62 9.35 -4.58 13.37
N GLN A 63 8.56 -4.93 14.39
CA GLN A 63 8.01 -6.26 14.61
C GLN A 63 6.47 -6.25 14.69
N PRO A 64 5.80 -7.37 14.33
CA PRO A 64 4.38 -7.54 14.62
C PRO A 64 4.09 -7.35 16.11
N GLY A 65 2.99 -6.65 16.42
CA GLY A 65 2.60 -6.30 17.77
C GLY A 65 3.15 -4.97 18.28
N ASP A 66 4.13 -4.34 17.61
CA ASP A 66 4.65 -3.04 18.01
C ASP A 66 3.56 -1.96 17.92
N ILE A 67 3.49 -1.10 18.94
CA ILE A 67 2.68 0.11 18.93
C ILE A 67 3.60 1.28 18.59
N ILE A 68 3.33 1.92 17.46
CA ILE A 68 4.21 2.95 16.89
C ILE A 68 3.43 4.26 16.74
N ARG A 69 4.06 5.35 17.17
CA ARG A 69 3.66 6.71 16.87
C ARG A 69 4.38 7.17 15.62
N LEU A 70 3.63 7.52 14.58
CA LEU A 70 4.14 8.24 13.42
C LEU A 70 3.91 9.74 13.61
N THR A 71 4.96 10.53 13.38
CA THR A 71 4.84 11.99 13.27
C THR A 71 5.17 12.48 11.87
N LYS A 72 4.47 13.54 11.45
CA LYS A 72 4.60 14.16 10.12
C LYS A 72 4.60 13.15 8.96
N GLY A 73 3.75 12.14 9.05
CA GLY A 73 3.51 11.20 7.97
C GLY A 73 2.84 11.85 6.77
N TYR A 74 2.85 11.14 5.64
CA TYR A 74 2.04 11.48 4.48
C TYR A 74 1.47 10.22 3.83
N ALA A 75 0.36 10.38 3.13
CA ALA A 75 -0.30 9.30 2.43
C ALA A 75 -0.24 9.53 0.91
N SER A 76 0.11 8.48 0.17
CA SER A 76 0.14 8.48 -1.29
C SER A 76 -0.34 7.13 -1.80
N VAL A 77 -0.69 7.06 -3.08
CA VAL A 77 -1.11 5.79 -3.70
C VAL A 77 0.06 5.19 -4.45
N PHE A 78 0.38 3.94 -4.13
CA PHE A 78 1.41 3.15 -4.80
C PHE A 78 0.81 1.88 -5.35
N LYS A 79 0.94 1.65 -6.67
CA LYS A 79 0.36 0.50 -7.38
C LYS A 79 -1.15 0.29 -7.09
N GLY A 80 -1.90 1.39 -7.01
CA GLY A 80 -3.34 1.36 -6.72
C GLY A 80 -3.72 1.27 -5.24
N CYS A 81 -2.75 1.11 -4.34
CA CYS A 81 -2.97 0.97 -2.90
C CYS A 81 -2.65 2.28 -2.16
N LEU A 82 -3.58 2.79 -1.36
CA LEU A 82 -3.30 3.88 -0.43
C LEU A 82 -2.25 3.42 0.58
N THR A 83 -1.15 4.13 0.67
CA THR A 83 0.03 3.74 1.45
C THR A 83 0.53 4.93 2.25
N LEU A 84 0.87 4.67 3.50
CA LEU A 84 1.44 5.63 4.43
C LEU A 84 2.97 5.64 4.34
N TYR A 85 3.55 6.80 4.59
CA TYR A 85 4.99 7.03 4.54
C TYR A 85 5.41 8.01 5.64
N THR A 86 6.66 7.91 6.07
CA THR A 86 7.29 8.91 6.95
C THR A 86 7.68 10.15 6.15
N GLY A 87 7.18 11.33 6.53
CA GLY A 87 7.49 12.58 5.84
C GLY A 87 8.81 13.21 6.30
N ARG A 88 9.17 14.33 5.65
CA ARG A 88 10.40 15.06 5.96
C ARG A 88 10.36 15.62 7.38
N GLY A 89 11.36 15.26 8.19
CA GLY A 89 11.43 15.65 9.60
C GLY A 89 10.33 15.03 10.47
N GLY A 90 9.71 13.95 9.98
CA GLY A 90 8.88 13.03 10.75
C GLY A 90 9.67 11.80 11.17
N ASP A 91 9.09 11.01 12.06
CA ASP A 91 9.73 9.82 12.62
C ASP A 91 8.72 8.74 12.98
N LEU A 92 9.23 7.53 13.22
CA LEU A 92 8.49 6.40 13.78
C LEU A 92 9.08 6.10 15.15
N GLN A 93 8.26 6.18 16.19
CA GLN A 93 8.66 5.91 17.56
C GLN A 93 7.86 4.73 18.11
N LYS A 94 8.54 3.64 18.49
CA LYS A 94 7.91 2.57 19.26
C LYS A 94 7.57 3.10 20.66
N ILE A 95 6.29 3.03 21.03
CA ILE A 95 5.77 3.51 22.32
C ILE A 95 5.17 2.40 23.17
N GLY A 96 5.06 1.18 22.64
CA GLY A 96 4.54 0.02 23.36
C GLY A 96 4.45 -1.22 22.47
N GLU A 97 3.78 -2.25 22.95
CA GLU A 97 3.50 -3.49 22.22
C GLU A 97 2.23 -4.20 22.74
N PHE A 98 1.60 -5.01 21.89
CA PHE A 98 0.52 -5.98 22.16
C PHE A 98 -0.85 -5.42 22.62
N CYS A 99 -0.90 -4.42 23.48
CA CYS A 99 -2.12 -4.04 24.23
C CYS A 99 -3.03 -3.02 23.51
N MET A 100 -2.81 -2.71 22.24
CA MET A 100 -3.65 -1.76 21.51
C MET A 100 -4.83 -2.47 20.83
N VAL A 101 -6.05 -2.01 21.08
CA VAL A 101 -7.25 -2.49 20.37
C VAL A 101 -7.26 -1.96 18.94
N TYR A 102 -7.49 -2.83 17.97
CA TYR A 102 -7.52 -2.50 16.54
C TYR A 102 -8.66 -3.21 15.79
N SER A 103 -8.94 -2.72 14.58
CA SER A 103 -9.79 -3.38 13.60
C SER A 103 -8.99 -3.59 12.31
N GLU A 104 -9.02 -4.80 11.75
CA GLU A 104 -8.41 -5.06 10.44
C GLU A 104 -9.26 -4.55 9.27
N VAL A 105 -10.55 -4.32 9.48
CA VAL A 105 -11.52 -3.97 8.44
C VAL A 105 -12.15 -2.61 8.76
N PRO A 106 -12.33 -1.73 7.75
CA PRO A 106 -11.89 -1.88 6.36
C PRO A 106 -10.37 -1.77 6.19
N ASN A 107 -9.85 -2.43 5.17
CA ASN A 107 -8.46 -2.26 4.74
C ASN A 107 -8.38 -1.15 3.70
N PHE A 108 -7.87 0.02 4.12
CA PHE A 108 -7.78 1.21 3.26
C PHE A 108 -6.73 1.09 2.15
N SER A 109 -5.87 0.07 2.19
CA SER A 109 -4.87 -0.20 1.16
C SER A 109 -5.32 -1.19 0.11
N GLU A 110 -6.57 -1.67 0.16
CA GLU A 110 -7.12 -2.45 -0.96
C GLU A 110 -7.01 -1.66 -2.26
N PRO A 111 -6.64 -2.31 -3.38
CA PRO A 111 -6.56 -1.63 -4.67
C PRO A 111 -7.89 -0.96 -5.04
N ASN A 112 -7.88 0.36 -5.20
CA ASN A 112 -9.06 1.11 -5.61
C ASN A 112 -8.88 1.66 -7.04
N PRO A 113 -9.76 1.30 -8.00
CA PRO A 113 -9.75 1.83 -9.37
C PRO A 113 -9.80 3.35 -9.46
N GLU A 114 -10.43 4.04 -8.51
CA GLU A 114 -10.54 5.50 -8.49
C GLU A 114 -9.17 6.17 -8.34
N TYR A 115 -8.26 5.57 -7.55
CA TYR A 115 -6.93 6.13 -7.35
C TYR A 115 -6.02 5.96 -8.56
N SER A 116 -6.20 4.90 -9.35
CA SER A 116 -5.47 4.74 -10.61
C SER A 116 -5.85 5.79 -11.64
N ALA A 117 -7.12 6.22 -11.69
CA ALA A 117 -7.59 7.24 -12.63
C ALA A 117 -7.05 8.65 -12.28
N GLN A 118 -6.87 8.95 -10.99
CA GLN A 118 -6.38 10.25 -10.51
C GLN A 118 -4.86 10.45 -10.69
N GLN A 119 -4.10 9.39 -11.01
CA GLN A 119 -2.66 9.48 -11.29
C GLN A 119 -2.32 9.83 -12.75
N ALA A 120 -3.31 10.01 -13.62
CA ALA A 120 -3.08 10.62 -14.93
C ALA A 120 -2.51 12.04 -14.72
N PRO A 121 -1.45 12.43 -15.44
CA PRO A 121 -0.80 13.72 -15.21
C PRO A 121 -1.77 14.85 -15.57
N ASN A 122 -2.30 15.54 -14.56
CA ASN A 122 -2.83 16.89 -14.75
C ASN A 122 -1.66 17.78 -15.19
N LYS A 123 -1.49 17.91 -16.51
CA LYS A 123 -0.74 19.01 -17.12
C LYS A 123 -1.48 20.29 -16.74
N THR A 124 -0.88 21.06 -15.85
CA THR A 124 -1.19 22.46 -15.61
C THR A 124 -1.16 23.21 -16.94
N VAL A 125 -2.31 23.65 -17.45
CA VAL A 125 -2.38 24.68 -18.49
C VAL A 125 -2.43 26.00 -17.75
N GLN A 126 -1.27 26.57 -17.50
CA GLN A 126 -1.11 27.94 -17.06
C GLN A 126 -1.00 28.81 -18.32
N ASN A 127 -2.04 29.58 -18.63
CA ASN A 127 -1.83 30.93 -19.11
C ASN A 127 -3.05 31.81 -18.81
N ASP A 128 -2.82 32.76 -17.89
CA ASP A 128 -3.69 33.88 -17.57
C ASP A 128 -3.19 35.09 -18.36
N SER A 129 -4.07 35.83 -19.05
CA SER A 129 -4.23 37.29 -18.94
C SER A 129 -5.05 37.94 -20.09
N GLY A 130 -6.26 38.39 -19.75
CA GLY A 130 -6.78 39.76 -20.00
C GLY A 130 -7.40 40.18 -21.37
N PRO A 131 -8.33 41.18 -21.39
CA PRO A 131 -9.43 41.25 -22.37
C PRO A 131 -9.42 42.49 -23.30
N ALA A 132 -10.06 42.41 -24.48
CA ALA A 132 -10.50 43.59 -25.25
C ALA A 132 -11.57 43.26 -26.31
N ALA A 133 -12.60 44.11 -26.39
CA ALA A 133 -13.59 44.26 -27.48
C ALA A 133 -13.68 45.77 -27.80
N PRO A 134 -14.43 46.27 -28.83
CA PRO A 134 -14.74 45.80 -30.20
C PRO A 134 -14.48 46.91 -31.29
N GLN A 135 -14.51 46.60 -32.61
CA GLN A 135 -15.11 47.43 -33.71
C GLN A 135 -14.89 46.90 -35.18
N PRO A 136 -15.80 47.19 -36.16
CA PRO A 136 -15.73 46.88 -37.62
C PRO A 136 -15.51 48.17 -38.48
N PRO A 137 -15.75 48.30 -39.84
CA PRO A 137 -15.93 47.38 -41.00
C PRO A 137 -14.97 47.70 -42.22
N THR A 138 -14.93 46.93 -43.33
CA THR A 138 -15.53 47.27 -44.67
C THR A 138 -15.23 46.14 -45.69
N GLY A 139 -16.20 45.80 -46.56
CA GLY A 139 -16.23 44.60 -47.45
C GLY A 139 -15.67 44.78 -48.89
N PRO A 140 -16.32 44.24 -49.94
CA PRO A 140 -16.34 42.82 -50.42
C PRO A 140 -16.00 42.77 -51.96
N PRO A 141 -16.47 41.85 -52.85
CA PRO A 141 -17.09 40.50 -52.78
C PRO A 141 -16.40 39.44 -53.72
N ALA A 142 -16.77 38.16 -53.72
CA ALA A 142 -17.67 37.47 -54.69
C ALA A 142 -17.33 35.96 -54.60
N THR A 143 -18.17 34.92 -54.72
CA THR A 143 -19.55 34.69 -55.18
C THR A 143 -19.94 33.28 -54.70
N SER A 144 -21.13 33.14 -54.09
CA SER A 144 -21.94 31.89 -54.02
C SER A 144 -22.82 31.81 -55.30
N PRO A 145 -23.63 30.76 -55.61
CA PRO A 145 -24.37 29.81 -54.73
C PRO A 145 -24.36 28.37 -55.30
N ALA A 146 -25.14 27.34 -54.92
CA ALA A 146 -26.37 27.14 -54.15
C ALA A 146 -26.42 25.65 -53.73
N SER A 147 -26.97 25.32 -52.54
CA SER A 147 -28.23 24.57 -52.31
C SER A 147 -28.11 23.04 -52.49
N GLU A 148 -28.79 22.14 -51.77
CA GLU A 148 -29.90 22.22 -50.82
C GLU A 148 -29.97 20.90 -50.02
N SER A 149 -30.61 20.96 -48.85
CA SER A 149 -30.97 19.86 -47.96
C SER A 149 -31.90 18.82 -48.59
N GLN A 150 -31.85 17.57 -48.11
CA GLN A 150 -32.93 16.90 -47.34
C GLN A 150 -32.84 15.37 -47.40
N ASN A 151 -32.86 14.77 -46.21
CA ASN A 151 -33.77 13.73 -45.73
C ASN A 151 -34.11 12.52 -46.63
N GLY A 152 -33.97 11.28 -46.12
CA GLY A 152 -34.55 10.11 -46.76
C GLY A 152 -34.23 8.76 -46.11
N ASN A 153 -35.16 8.30 -45.28
CA ASN A 153 -35.24 6.99 -44.61
C ASN A 153 -35.52 5.83 -45.60
N GLY A 154 -35.04 4.59 -45.38
CA GLY A 154 -35.58 3.43 -46.11
C GLY A 154 -34.79 2.11 -46.12
N LEU A 155 -35.15 1.20 -45.20
CA LEU A 155 -35.50 -0.22 -45.42
C LEU A 155 -34.58 -1.15 -46.25
N SER A 156 -34.10 -2.25 -45.63
CA SER A 156 -34.44 -3.66 -45.95
C SER A 156 -33.36 -4.66 -45.45
N ALA A 157 -33.80 -5.77 -44.87
CA ALA A 157 -32.99 -6.88 -44.33
C ALA A 157 -32.89 -8.09 -45.33
N PRO A 158 -32.51 -9.32 -44.90
CA PRO A 158 -31.34 -10.16 -45.26
C PRO A 158 -31.74 -11.29 -46.30
N PRO A 159 -31.10 -12.51 -46.48
CA PRO A 159 -30.05 -13.24 -45.73
C PRO A 159 -29.03 -14.12 -46.54
N GLY A 160 -28.17 -14.85 -45.83
CA GLY A 160 -27.44 -16.06 -46.28
C GLY A 160 -26.02 -16.14 -45.69
N SER A 161 -25.70 -16.94 -44.65
CA SER A 161 -25.69 -18.41 -44.44
C SER A 161 -24.30 -19.06 -44.66
N GLY A 162 -23.76 -19.66 -43.58
CA GLY A 162 -22.62 -20.61 -43.58
C GLY A 162 -21.34 -20.00 -43.02
N GLY A 163 -20.63 -20.56 -42.04
CA GLY A 163 -20.75 -21.80 -41.28
C GLY A 163 -19.46 -21.98 -40.45
N GLY A 164 -19.51 -22.75 -39.37
CA GLY A 164 -18.32 -23.35 -38.75
C GLY A 164 -17.87 -22.77 -37.39
N PRO A 165 -17.75 -23.60 -36.32
CA PRO A 165 -17.45 -23.16 -34.96
C PRO A 165 -15.94 -23.24 -34.65
N HIS A 166 -15.41 -22.30 -33.88
CA HIS A 166 -14.09 -22.41 -33.24
C HIS A 166 -14.25 -22.30 -31.70
N PRO A 167 -13.68 -23.24 -30.92
CA PRO A 167 -13.87 -23.31 -29.47
C PRO A 167 -12.89 -22.41 -28.68
N PRO A 168 -13.18 -22.13 -27.40
CA PRO A 168 -12.31 -21.35 -26.52
C PRO A 168 -11.18 -22.21 -25.94
N HIS A 169 -9.95 -21.66 -25.96
CA HIS A 169 -8.81 -22.23 -25.27
C HIS A 169 -8.94 -22.02 -23.74
N THR A 170 -8.97 -23.12 -23.00
CA THR A 170 -8.68 -23.19 -21.56
C THR A 170 -7.31 -23.83 -21.38
N PRO A 171 -6.48 -23.39 -20.43
CA PRO A 171 -5.40 -24.23 -19.92
C PRO A 171 -5.85 -25.01 -18.70
N SER A 172 -5.81 -26.33 -18.88
CA SER A 172 -6.01 -27.41 -17.93
C SER A 172 -4.94 -27.47 -16.83
N HIS A 173 -5.38 -27.76 -15.61
CA HIS A 173 -4.56 -28.36 -14.55
C HIS A 173 -3.99 -29.72 -14.99
N PRO A 174 -2.78 -30.10 -14.52
CA PRO A 174 -2.41 -31.50 -14.38
C PRO A 174 -2.60 -32.01 -12.94
N PRO A 175 -2.78 -33.34 -12.75
CA PRO A 175 -3.37 -33.93 -11.55
C PRO A 175 -2.34 -34.37 -10.50
N SER A 176 -2.87 -34.60 -9.30
CA SER A 176 -2.24 -35.16 -8.11
C SER A 176 -1.37 -36.39 -8.37
N THR A 177 -0.15 -36.38 -7.82
CA THR A 177 0.55 -37.60 -7.39
C THR A 177 0.64 -37.63 -5.87
N ARG A 178 -0.22 -38.47 -5.30
CA ARG A 178 -0.05 -39.12 -3.99
C ARG A 178 1.24 -39.96 -4.05
N ILE A 179 2.12 -39.89 -3.04
CA ILE A 179 2.93 -41.01 -2.51
C ILE A 179 3.78 -40.54 -1.29
N THR A 180 3.45 -41.15 -0.15
CA THR A 180 4.26 -41.67 0.97
C THR A 180 5.50 -40.92 1.52
N ARG A 181 5.38 -40.56 2.81
CA ARG A 181 6.23 -41.00 3.95
C ARG A 181 7.67 -41.41 3.60
N SER A 182 8.63 -40.59 4.02
CA SER A 182 9.92 -41.06 4.55
C SER A 182 10.49 -40.05 5.56
N GLN A 183 10.44 -40.43 6.83
CA GLN A 183 11.34 -39.93 7.88
C GLN A 183 12.73 -40.54 7.67
N PRO A 184 13.81 -39.86 8.08
CA PRO A 184 14.99 -40.52 8.60
C PRO A 184 14.97 -40.52 10.12
N ASN A 185 14.91 -41.74 10.62
CA ASN A 185 15.22 -42.26 11.93
C ASN A 185 16.37 -41.51 12.66
N HIS A 186 16.10 -40.90 13.82
CA HIS A 186 17.10 -40.69 14.85
C HIS A 186 16.80 -41.63 16.02
N THR A 187 17.79 -42.47 16.29
CA THR A 187 17.82 -43.55 17.27
C THR A 187 17.68 -43.05 18.71
N ALA A 188 16.93 -43.83 19.48
CA ALA A 188 16.75 -43.70 20.92
C ALA A 188 18.05 -43.99 21.70
N ALA A 189 18.30 -43.18 22.73
CA ALA A 189 19.05 -43.57 23.92
C ALA A 189 18.33 -42.93 25.12
N GLY A 190 17.98 -43.77 26.10
CA GLY A 190 17.17 -43.42 27.27
C GLY A 190 17.89 -42.55 28.32
N PRO A 191 17.19 -42.20 29.42
CA PRO A 191 17.61 -41.17 30.36
C PRO A 191 18.44 -41.74 31.51
N PRO A 192 19.23 -40.90 32.21
CA PRO A 192 19.49 -41.07 33.63
C PRO A 192 18.80 -39.97 34.44
N GLY A 193 18.30 -40.37 35.61
CA GLY A 193 17.47 -39.57 36.51
C GLY A 193 18.21 -38.49 37.31
N PRO A 194 17.54 -37.91 38.34
CA PRO A 194 17.99 -36.70 39.00
C PRO A 194 18.97 -37.00 40.14
N SER A 195 20.09 -36.28 40.18
CA SER A 195 20.98 -36.27 41.34
C SER A 195 21.08 -34.86 41.91
N SER A 196 20.93 -34.82 43.23
CA SER A 196 20.80 -33.69 44.14
C SER A 196 22.14 -33.14 44.65
N ASN A 197 22.06 -31.95 45.25
CA ASN A 197 22.93 -31.31 46.26
C ASN A 197 24.08 -30.38 45.78
N PRO A 198 24.61 -29.49 46.65
CA PRO A 198 23.95 -28.48 47.48
C PRO A 198 24.64 -27.08 47.43
N VAL A 199 24.10 -26.14 48.19
CA VAL A 199 24.55 -24.76 48.48
C VAL A 199 26.01 -24.66 48.94
N SER A 200 26.73 -23.60 48.56
CA SER A 200 27.77 -23.00 49.41
C SER A 200 27.88 -21.48 49.23
N ASN A 201 28.19 -20.83 50.33
CA ASN A 201 28.01 -19.44 50.70
C ASN A 201 29.37 -18.69 50.70
N GLY A 202 29.34 -17.40 50.35
CA GLY A 202 30.26 -16.37 50.86
C GLY A 202 31.62 -16.17 50.15
N LYS A 203 31.93 -14.92 49.78
CA LYS A 203 32.73 -13.99 50.63
C LYS A 203 32.95 -12.64 49.94
N GLU A 204 32.55 -11.56 50.62
CA GLU A 204 32.90 -10.16 50.34
C GLU A 204 34.42 -9.90 50.29
N THR A 205 34.87 -8.90 49.50
CA THR A 205 35.77 -7.81 49.98
C THR A 205 35.69 -6.63 48.97
N ARG A 206 34.98 -5.52 49.25
CA ARG A 206 35.38 -4.27 49.97
C ARG A 206 36.31 -3.29 49.20
N ARG A 207 35.85 -2.02 49.17
CA ARG A 207 36.57 -0.72 49.15
C ARG A 207 37.07 -0.17 47.80
N SER A 208 36.99 1.13 47.49
CA SER A 208 36.57 2.30 48.26
C SER A 208 36.39 3.53 47.34
N SER A 209 35.42 4.38 47.68
CA SER A 209 35.36 5.79 47.28
C SER A 209 36.27 6.65 48.18
N LYS A 210 36.90 7.68 47.59
CA LYS A 210 37.37 8.96 48.16
C LYS A 210 38.04 9.71 47.00
N ARG A 211 37.97 11.02 46.83
CA ARG A 211 37.34 12.15 47.53
C ARG A 211 37.37 13.30 46.51
#